data_AF-A0A4R0G7B8-F1
#
_entry.id   AF-A0A4R0G7B8-F1
#
_cell.length_a   1.000
_cell.length_b   1.000
_cell.length_c   1.000
_cell.angle_alpha   90.00
_cell.angle_beta   90.00
_cell.angle_gamma   90.00
#
_symmetry.space_group_name_H-M   'P 1'
#
loop_
_entity.id
_entity.type
_entity.pdbx_description
1 polymer ?
#
loop_
_entity_poly.entity_id
_entity_poly.type
_entity_poly.pdbx_seq_one_letter_code
_entity_poly.pdbx_strand_id
1 'polypeptide(L)'
;MPPALPVLKLVAAAGLLALGILLAGGDLLQPVLGALAAAALTGWAVRDLVAPVRLTVDADGVTVPAGWTGRRHLPWPAVETIRVQRRSGRGLGGPTLEIDTGDSLYLFSRLDLGTDPHEVADALLAARPAETA
;
A
#
# COMPACT_ATOMS: atom_id res chain seq x y z
N MET A 1 -12.41 4.37 2.74
CA MET A 1 -12.29 2.98 2.24
C MET A 1 -13.68 2.43 1.98
N PRO A 2 -13.98 1.90 0.79
CA PRO A 2 -15.29 1.33 0.51
C PRO A 2 -15.49 0.04 1.36
N PRO A 3 -16.65 -0.14 2.02
CA PRO A 3 -16.91 -1.25 2.94
C PRO A 3 -16.96 -2.62 2.27
N ALA A 4 -16.94 -2.68 0.93
CA ALA A 4 -17.00 -3.90 0.14
C ALA A 4 -15.79 -4.82 0.34
N LEU A 5 -14.60 -4.26 0.59
CA LEU A 5 -13.35 -5.00 0.72
C LEU A 5 -13.25 -5.87 1.99
N PRO A 6 -13.56 -5.36 3.21
CA PRO A 6 -13.58 -6.21 4.40
C PRO A 6 -14.70 -7.28 4.35
N VAL A 7 -15.85 -6.96 3.76
CA VAL A 7 -16.95 -7.93 3.56
C VAL A 7 -16.52 -9.06 2.63
N LEU A 8 -15.86 -8.75 1.51
CA LEU A 8 -15.37 -9.75 0.57
C LEU A 8 -14.35 -10.71 1.22
N LYS A 9 -13.51 -10.21 2.14
CA LYS A 9 -12.54 -11.04 2.89
C LYS A 9 -13.21 -12.00 3.86
N LEU A 10 -14.23 -11.53 4.59
CA LEU A 10 -15.02 -12.40 5.47
C LEU A 10 -15.75 -13.48 4.68
N VAL A 11 -16.32 -13.14 3.52
CA VAL A 11 -16.98 -14.10 2.61
C VAL A 11 -15.98 -15.14 2.08
N ALA A 12 -14.77 -14.73 1.68
CA ALA A 12 -13.73 -15.64 1.23
C ALA A 12 -13.23 -16.58 2.35
N ALA A 13 -13.02 -16.05 3.56
CA ALA A 13 -12.63 -16.84 4.72
C ALA A 13 -13.71 -17.88 5.09
N ALA A 14 -14.98 -17.47 5.09
CA ALA A 14 -16.11 -18.37 5.32
C ALA A 14 -16.22 -19.45 4.22
N GLY A 15 -15.96 -19.09 2.96
CA GLY A 15 -15.97 -20.03 1.83
C GLY A 15 -14.87 -21.09 1.93
N LEU A 16 -13.65 -20.70 2.30
CA LEU A 16 -12.55 -21.65 2.54
C LEU A 16 -12.82 -22.58 3.73
N LEU A 17 -13.43 -22.04 4.80
CA LEU A 17 -13.83 -22.83 5.97
C LEU A 17 -14.91 -23.86 5.61
N ALA A 18 -15.94 -23.44 4.87
CA ALA A 18 -17.03 -24.31 4.42
C ALA A 18 -16.52 -25.40 3.46
N LEU A 19 -15.60 -25.05 2.56
CA LEU A 19 -14.99 -26.00 1.63
C LEU A 19 -14.16 -27.06 2.38
N GLY A 20 -13.37 -26.66 3.37
CA GLY A 20 -12.60 -27.57 4.22
C GLY A 20 -13.47 -28.56 5.01
N ILE A 21 -14.64 -28.10 5.49
CA ILE A 21 -15.63 -28.96 6.17
C ILE A 21 -16.27 -29.94 5.17
N LEU A 22 -16.62 -29.48 3.97
CA LEU A 22 -17.32 -30.28 2.96
C LEU A 22 -16.44 -31.39 2.36
N LEU A 23 -15.13 -31.14 2.24
CA LEU A 23 -14.14 -32.10 1.73
C LEU A 23 -13.53 -32.99 2.81
N ALA A 24 -13.92 -32.82 4.09
CA ALA A 24 -13.24 -33.41 5.22
C ALA A 24 -13.17 -34.95 5.21
N GLY A 25 -14.05 -35.66 4.49
CA GLY A 25 -13.88 -37.09 4.15
C GLY A 25 -13.51 -38.08 5.27
N GLY A 26 -13.59 -37.68 6.55
CA GLY A 26 -13.09 -38.43 7.71
C GLY A 26 -11.66 -38.10 8.19
N ASP A 27 -10.92 -37.21 7.53
CA ASP A 27 -9.52 -36.89 7.86
C ASP A 27 -9.32 -35.41 8.25
N LEU A 28 -8.84 -35.18 9.47
CA LEU A 28 -8.72 -33.85 10.10
C LEU A 28 -7.61 -32.98 9.47
N LEU A 29 -6.69 -33.56 8.71
CA LEU A 29 -5.55 -32.84 8.16
C LEU A 29 -5.95 -31.81 7.08
N GLN A 30 -6.91 -32.16 6.23
CA GLN A 30 -7.36 -31.31 5.12
C GLN A 30 -8.06 -30.01 5.58
N PRO A 31 -9.03 -30.02 6.52
CA PRO A 31 -9.63 -28.79 7.02
C PRO A 31 -8.62 -27.89 7.76
N VAL A 32 -7.63 -28.47 8.45
CA VAL A 32 -6.57 -27.70 9.13
C VAL A 32 -5.69 -26.96 8.13
N LEU A 33 -5.30 -27.61 7.03
CA LEU A 33 -4.53 -26.95 5.96
C LEU A 33 -5.34 -25.85 5.27
N GLY A 34 -6.64 -26.08 5.05
CA GLY A 34 -7.55 -25.06 4.51
C GLY A 34 -7.66 -23.84 5.43
N ALA A 35 -7.80 -24.05 6.73
CA ALA A 35 -7.83 -22.98 7.73
C ALA A 35 -6.49 -22.21 7.80
N LEU A 36 -5.35 -22.91 7.72
CA LEU A 36 -4.03 -22.30 7.73
C LEU A 36 -3.80 -21.42 6.48
N ALA A 37 -4.19 -21.92 5.30
CA ALA A 37 -4.13 -21.17 4.05
C ALA A 37 -5.04 -19.94 4.08
N ALA A 38 -6.27 -20.09 4.61
CA ALA A 38 -7.20 -18.98 4.80
C ALA A 38 -6.64 -17.93 5.76
N ALA A 39 -6.03 -18.35 6.87
CA ALA A 39 -5.40 -17.44 7.83
C ALA A 39 -4.19 -16.71 7.22
N ALA A 40 -3.36 -17.39 6.43
CA ALA A 40 -2.24 -16.78 5.73
C ALA A 40 -2.69 -15.74 4.71
N LEU A 41 -3.69 -16.06 3.87
CA LEU A 41 -4.28 -15.14 2.90
C LEU A 41 -4.98 -13.97 3.60
N THR A 42 -5.66 -14.23 4.72
CA THR A 42 -6.31 -13.18 5.52
C THR A 42 -5.28 -12.26 6.14
N GLY A 43 -4.21 -12.79 6.75
CA GLY A 43 -3.12 -12.01 7.31
C GLY A 43 -2.39 -11.16 6.26
N TRP A 44 -2.13 -11.74 5.08
CA TRP A 44 -1.56 -11.04 3.93
C TRP A 44 -2.48 -9.92 3.46
N ALA A 45 -3.77 -10.17 3.35
CA ALA A 45 -4.74 -9.18 2.94
C ALA A 45 -4.99 -8.10 4.03
N VAL A 46 -4.86 -8.43 5.32
CA VAL A 46 -4.95 -7.46 6.43
C VAL A 46 -3.71 -6.56 6.43
N ARG A 47 -2.51 -7.10 6.12
CA ARG A 47 -1.29 -6.30 5.94
C ARG A 47 -1.50 -5.19 4.91
N ASP A 48 -2.13 -5.50 3.79
CA ASP A 48 -2.44 -4.51 2.74
C ASP A 48 -3.49 -3.47 3.15
N LEU A 49 -4.28 -3.74 4.20
CA LEU A 49 -5.32 -2.82 4.71
C LEU A 49 -4.84 -1.94 5.87
N VAL A 50 -3.88 -2.40 6.68
CA VAL A 50 -3.47 -1.73 7.93
C VAL A 50 -2.42 -0.64 7.68
N ALA A 51 -1.75 -0.66 6.52
CA ALA A 51 -0.76 0.35 6.15
C ALA A 51 -1.20 1.21 4.95
N PRO A 52 -2.35 1.92 4.97
CA PRO A 52 -2.55 3.02 4.04
C PRO A 52 -1.45 4.05 4.31
N VAL A 53 -0.55 4.24 3.35
CA VAL A 53 0.59 5.13 3.45
C VAL A 53 0.07 6.56 3.48
N ARG A 54 -0.17 7.07 4.68
CA ARG A 54 -0.49 8.48 4.89
C ARG A 54 0.80 9.29 4.80
N LEU A 55 1.13 9.69 3.57
CA LEU A 55 2.02 10.83 3.34
C LEU A 55 1.43 12.02 4.09
N THR A 56 2.18 12.56 5.03
CA THR A 56 1.81 13.81 5.71
C THR A 56 2.73 14.90 5.20
N VAL A 57 2.12 15.96 4.70
CA VAL A 57 2.81 17.12 4.15
C VAL A 57 2.66 18.25 5.13
N ASP A 58 3.75 18.93 5.42
CA ASP A 58 3.80 20.10 6.29
C ASP A 58 4.68 21.19 5.64
N ALA A 59 4.77 22.35 6.29
CA ALA A 59 5.52 23.49 5.77
C ALA A 59 7.03 23.23 5.71
N ASP A 60 7.54 22.30 6.53
CA ASP A 60 8.96 22.00 6.66
C ASP A 60 9.40 20.84 5.74
N GLY A 61 8.45 19.98 5.33
CA GLY A 61 8.72 18.85 4.46
C GLY A 61 7.58 17.86 4.27
N VAL A 62 7.97 16.64 3.88
CA VAL A 62 7.09 15.50 3.61
C VAL A 62 7.51 14.34 4.48
N THR A 63 6.59 13.81 5.28
CA THR A 63 6.85 12.60 6.05
C THR A 63 6.39 11.37 5.30
N VAL A 64 7.36 10.53 4.95
CA VAL A 64 7.18 9.24 4.28
C VAL A 64 7.26 8.08 5.29
N PRO A 65 6.61 6.94 5.04
CA PRO A 65 6.90 5.73 5.80
C PRO A 65 8.32 5.23 5.56
N ALA A 66 8.96 4.71 6.61
CA ALA A 66 10.26 4.08 6.57
C ALA A 66 10.16 2.69 7.21
N GLY A 67 9.87 1.68 6.38
CA GLY A 67 9.61 0.31 6.83
C GLY A 67 8.19 0.11 7.35
N TRP A 68 7.99 -0.88 8.22
CA TRP A 68 6.64 -1.30 8.64
C TRP A 68 5.97 -0.32 9.61
N THR A 69 6.74 0.23 10.54
CA THR A 69 6.25 1.11 11.61
C THR A 69 6.97 2.45 11.66
N GLY A 70 8.06 2.60 10.91
CA GLY A 70 8.84 3.83 10.90
C GLY A 70 8.20 4.91 10.04
N ARG A 71 8.46 6.15 10.43
CA ARG A 71 8.17 7.35 9.63
C ARG A 71 9.46 8.15 9.53
N ARG A 72 9.75 8.69 8.37
CA ARG A 72 10.89 9.57 8.12
C ARG A 72 10.40 10.87 7.55
N HIS A 73 10.76 11.96 8.21
CA HIS A 73 10.50 13.30 7.72
C HIS A 73 11.59 13.69 6.70
N LEU A 74 11.17 14.08 5.50
CA LEU A 74 12.03 14.56 4.42
C LEU A 74 11.84 16.08 4.32
N PRO A 75 12.81 16.88 4.77
CA PRO A 75 12.67 18.33 4.67
C PRO A 75 12.68 18.75 3.20
N TRP A 76 11.91 19.78 2.83
CA TRP A 76 11.80 20.22 1.43
C TRP A 76 13.13 20.46 0.69
N PRO A 77 14.18 21.02 1.34
CA PRO A 77 15.48 21.19 0.71
C PRO A 77 16.17 19.87 0.35
N ALA A 78 15.83 18.78 1.02
CA ALA A 78 16.36 17.46 0.70
C ALA A 78 15.56 16.77 -0.42
N VAL A 79 14.40 17.29 -0.83
CA VAL A 79 13.61 16.72 -1.92
C VAL A 79 14.07 17.32 -3.24
N GLU A 80 14.84 16.55 -3.99
CA GLU A 80 15.39 16.98 -5.27
C GLU A 80 14.32 16.92 -6.36
N THR A 81 13.66 15.78 -6.51
CA THR A 81 12.70 15.52 -7.59
C THR A 81 11.45 14.82 -7.09
N ILE A 82 10.29 15.26 -7.60
CA ILE A 82 9.01 14.55 -7.44
C ILE A 82 8.49 14.26 -8.85
N ARG A 83 8.29 12.98 -9.18
CA ARG A 83 7.81 12.59 -10.52
C ARG A 83 6.87 11.40 -10.44
N VAL A 84 6.00 11.26 -11.43
CA VAL A 84 5.18 10.06 -11.59
C VAL A 84 5.73 9.25 -12.75
N GLN A 85 6.21 8.04 -12.46
CA GLN A 85 6.63 7.11 -13.49
C GLN A 85 5.52 6.12 -13.81
N ARG A 86 5.33 5.85 -15.10
CA ARG A 86 4.62 4.66 -15.59
C ARG A 86 5.66 3.65 -16.02
N ARG A 87 5.68 2.46 -15.41
CA ARG A 87 6.43 1.35 -15.99
C ARG A 87 5.71 0.91 -17.27
N SER A 88 6.31 1.20 -18.41
CA SER A 88 5.87 0.80 -19.75
C SER A 88 6.11 -0.69 -20.06
N GLY A 89 6.39 -1.51 -19.04
CA GLY A 89 6.55 -2.96 -19.18
C GLY A 89 5.20 -3.68 -19.32
N ARG A 90 5.24 -4.88 -19.88
CA ARG A 90 4.09 -5.82 -20.06
C ARG A 90 3.61 -6.42 -18.72
N GLY A 91 3.54 -5.60 -17.68
CA GLY A 91 3.09 -5.97 -16.34
C GLY A 91 1.99 -5.01 -15.89
N LEU A 92 1.14 -5.48 -14.99
CA LEU A 92 0.03 -4.76 -14.37
C LEU A 92 0.46 -3.55 -13.48
N GLY A 93 1.65 -3.01 -13.69
CA GLY A 93 2.20 -1.91 -12.91
C GLY A 93 1.57 -0.58 -13.31
N GLY A 94 0.66 -0.07 -12.47
CA GLY A 94 0.09 1.27 -12.62
C GLY A 94 1.11 2.40 -12.39
N PRO A 95 0.69 3.67 -12.54
CA PRO A 95 1.54 4.81 -12.21
C PRO A 95 2.05 4.72 -10.77
N THR A 96 3.28 5.20 -10.55
CA THR A 96 3.96 5.22 -9.25
C THR A 96 4.56 6.60 -9.03
N LEU A 97 4.27 7.20 -7.88
CA LEU A 97 4.89 8.45 -7.41
C LEU A 97 6.30 8.14 -6.92
N GLU A 98 7.25 8.97 -7.32
CA GLU A 98 8.65 8.86 -6.97
C GLU A 98 9.10 10.17 -6.33
N ILE A 99 9.71 10.06 -5.15
CA ILE A 99 10.32 11.17 -4.41
C ILE A 99 11.80 10.83 -4.28
N ASP A 100 12.65 11.65 -4.90
CA ASP A 100 14.09 11.52 -4.87
C ASP A 100 14.69 12.53 -3.90
N THR A 101 15.59 12.08 -3.03
CA THR A 101 16.34 12.93 -2.11
C THR A 101 17.84 12.94 -2.37
N GLY A 102 18.28 12.50 -3.56
CA GLY A 102 19.69 12.35 -3.94
C GLY A 102 20.32 11.09 -3.34
N ASP A 103 20.17 10.91 -2.03
CA ASP A 103 20.68 9.74 -1.29
C ASP A 103 19.72 8.55 -1.28
N SER A 104 18.44 8.77 -1.58
CA SER A 104 17.39 7.75 -1.41
C SER A 104 16.21 8.00 -2.34
N LEU A 105 15.66 6.90 -2.86
CA LEU A 105 14.52 6.91 -3.76
C LEU A 105 13.30 6.28 -3.09
N TYR A 106 12.22 7.05 -2.95
CA TYR A 106 10.96 6.60 -2.36
C TYR A 106 9.90 6.42 -3.44
N LEU A 107 9.32 5.22 -3.54
CA LEU A 107 8.33 4.85 -4.55
C LEU A 107 6.99 4.53 -3.89
N PHE A 108 5.90 5.17 -4.35
CA PHE A 108 4.55 4.98 -3.85
C PHE A 108 3.58 4.65 -4.97
N SER A 109 2.93 3.50 -4.89
CA SER A 109 1.90 3.07 -5.83
C SER A 109 0.53 3.65 -5.47
N ARG A 110 -0.44 3.51 -6.37
CA ARG A 110 -1.85 3.85 -6.08
C ARG A 110 -2.41 3.09 -4.86
N LEU A 111 -1.93 1.88 -4.60
CA LEU A 111 -2.36 1.11 -3.42
C LEU A 111 -1.85 1.73 -2.12
N ASP A 112 -0.62 2.24 -2.14
CA ASP A 112 -0.01 2.91 -0.99
C ASP A 112 -0.73 4.23 -0.69
N LEU A 113 -0.96 5.03 -1.74
CA LEU A 113 -1.52 6.39 -1.62
C LEU A 113 -3.04 6.42 -1.42
N GLY A 114 -3.75 5.37 -1.84
CA GLY A 114 -5.22 5.32 -1.83
C GLY A 114 -5.91 6.20 -2.89
N THR A 115 -5.16 7.04 -3.62
CA THR A 115 -5.63 7.87 -4.74
C THR A 115 -4.65 7.86 -5.92
N ASP A 116 -4.95 8.57 -7.00
CA ASP A 116 -4.08 8.67 -8.18
C ASP A 116 -2.72 9.31 -7.82
N PRO A 117 -1.59 8.66 -8.14
CA PRO A 117 -0.25 9.22 -7.94
C PRO A 117 -0.03 10.60 -8.56
N HIS A 118 -0.69 10.95 -9.66
CA HIS A 118 -0.58 12.28 -10.26
C HIS A 118 -1.24 13.35 -9.39
N GLU A 119 -2.41 13.07 -8.84
CA GLU A 119 -3.10 13.97 -7.91
C GLU A 119 -2.25 14.24 -6.67
N VAL A 120 -1.56 13.21 -6.15
CA VAL A 120 -0.64 13.37 -5.03
C VAL A 120 0.61 14.16 -5.42
N ALA A 121 1.18 13.93 -6.61
CA ALA A 121 2.31 14.71 -7.10
C ALA A 121 1.97 16.20 -7.21
N ASP A 122 0.81 16.52 -7.77
CA ASP A 122 0.32 17.89 -7.89
C ASP A 122 0.13 18.55 -6.51
N ALA A 123 -0.45 17.81 -5.56
CA ALA A 123 -0.62 18.29 -4.19
C ALA A 123 0.73 18.53 -3.48
N LEU A 124 1.72 17.66 -3.69
CA LEU A 124 3.07 17.83 -3.13
C LEU A 124 3.79 19.02 -3.74
N LEU A 125 3.69 19.21 -5.06
CA LEU A 125 4.28 20.35 -5.75
C LEU A 125 3.63 21.67 -5.33
N ALA A 126 2.32 21.69 -5.10
CA ALA A 126 1.60 22.87 -4.60
C ALA A 126 1.95 23.21 -3.15
N ALA A 127 2.28 22.22 -2.32
CA ALA A 127 2.68 22.41 -0.93
C ALA A 127 4.17 22.77 -0.78
N ARG A 128 4.99 22.44 -1.77
CA ARG A 128 6.42 22.80 -1.77
C ARG A 128 6.53 24.32 -1.75
N PRO A 129 7.24 24.91 -0.76
CA PRO A 129 7.46 26.35 -0.75
C PRO A 129 8.19 26.76 -2.03
N ALA A 130 7.71 27.81 -2.68
CA ALA A 130 8.41 28.40 -3.81
C ALA A 130 9.82 28.79 -3.33
N GLU A 131 10.84 28.36 -4.07
CA GLU A 131 12.21 28.76 -3.84
C GLU A 131 12.27 30.28 -4.04
N THR A 132 12.12 31.03 -2.96
CA THR A 132 12.33 32.49 -2.97
C THR A 132 13.81 32.72 -3.24
N ALA A 133 14.13 32.88 -4.52
CA ALA A 133 15.39 33.39 -5.01
C ALA A 133 15.55 34.88 -4.70
#